data_AF-A0A418TAW8-F1
#
_entry.id   AF-A0A418TAW8-F1
#
_cell.length_a   1.000
_cell.length_b   1.000
_cell.length_c   1.000
_cell.angle_alpha   90.00
_cell.angle_beta   90.00
_cell.angle_gamma   90.00
#
_symmetry.space_group_name_H-M   'P 1'
#
loop_
_entity.id
_entity.type
_entity.pdbx_description
1 polymer ?
#
loop_
_entity_poly.entity_id
_entity_poly.type
_entity_poly.pdbx_seq_one_letter_code
_entity_poly.pdbx_strand_id
1 'polypeptide(L)'
;MKYLAGLLLVALISCSAVGLEQEEKPAAFDFVFSYGVANKNVLDTLQGTYTKDLVKKGTSTTELSLTENEKNQVHTLMKEIGLFGYPNEVEGMNIKPSSGYTFQIFLNGKEQNIHWKGEFNETKTHREFKRLTDTIIEIIRNNEAYQAMPKSDGYYE
;
A
#
# COMPACT_ATOMS: atom_id res chain seq x y z
N MET A 1 -1.26 -76.99 -26.72
CA MET A 1 -1.24 -77.15 -25.25
C MET A 1 -1.32 -75.75 -24.65
N LYS A 2 -2.50 -75.36 -24.20
CA LYS A 2 -2.91 -75.26 -22.78
C LYS A 2 -2.80 -73.79 -22.30
N TYR A 3 -3.98 -73.18 -22.22
CA TYR A 3 -4.51 -72.15 -21.31
C TYR A 3 -3.49 -71.35 -20.46
N LEU A 4 -3.71 -70.07 -20.14
CA LEU A 4 -4.88 -69.61 -19.41
C LEU A 4 -4.89 -68.07 -19.34
N ALA A 5 -6.08 -67.49 -19.43
CA ALA A 5 -6.38 -66.11 -19.06
C ALA A 5 -6.12 -65.84 -17.56
N GLY A 6 -5.79 -64.59 -17.23
CA GLY A 6 -5.76 -64.06 -15.87
C GLY A 6 -5.74 -62.53 -15.94
N LEU A 7 -6.90 -61.91 -16.12
CA LEU A 7 -7.72 -61.26 -15.09
C LEU A 7 -7.18 -59.88 -14.65
N LEU A 8 -7.93 -58.90 -15.13
CA LEU A 8 -8.05 -57.50 -14.75
C LEU A 8 -7.80 -57.20 -13.25
N LEU A 9 -7.04 -56.14 -12.96
CA LEU A 9 -7.29 -55.28 -11.79
C LEU A 9 -6.95 -53.84 -12.17
N VAL A 10 -7.98 -53.14 -12.62
CA VAL A 10 -7.99 -51.69 -12.82
C VAL A 10 -7.98 -51.05 -11.44
N ALA A 11 -6.88 -50.41 -11.07
CA ALA A 11 -6.86 -49.50 -9.93
C ALA A 11 -7.22 -48.09 -10.41
N LEU A 12 -8.52 -47.77 -10.41
CA LEU A 12 -9.00 -46.39 -10.46
C LEU A 12 -8.68 -45.74 -9.11
N ILE A 13 -7.48 -45.18 -8.98
CA ILE A 13 -7.21 -44.22 -7.92
C ILE A 13 -7.85 -42.91 -8.38
N SER A 14 -9.13 -42.75 -8.05
CA SER A 14 -9.78 -41.45 -8.02
C SER A 14 -9.12 -40.66 -6.89
N CYS A 15 -8.00 -40.01 -7.20
CA CYS A 15 -7.53 -38.94 -6.36
C CYS A 15 -8.56 -37.82 -6.53
N SER A 16 -9.42 -37.66 -5.53
CA SER A 16 -10.23 -36.46 -5.38
C SER A 16 -9.32 -35.27 -5.64
N ALA A 17 -9.69 -34.44 -6.61
CA ALA A 17 -9.13 -33.10 -6.71
C ALA A 17 -9.55 -32.39 -5.42
N VAL A 18 -8.73 -32.53 -4.38
CA VAL A 18 -8.65 -31.56 -3.31
C VAL A 18 -8.29 -30.30 -4.05
N GLY A 19 -9.30 -29.44 -4.22
CA GLY A 19 -9.08 -28.08 -4.67
C GLY A 19 -8.03 -27.52 -3.74
N LEU A 20 -6.81 -27.40 -4.25
CA LEU A 20 -5.86 -26.48 -3.69
C LEU A 20 -6.59 -25.14 -3.82
N GLU A 21 -7.16 -24.66 -2.73
CA GLU A 21 -7.26 -23.23 -2.51
C GLU A 21 -5.86 -22.70 -2.82
N GLN A 22 -5.68 -22.20 -4.04
CA GLN A 22 -4.57 -21.33 -4.32
C GLN A 22 -4.83 -20.16 -3.38
N GLU A 23 -4.17 -20.17 -2.22
CA GLU A 23 -3.86 -18.93 -1.54
C GLU A 23 -3.29 -18.03 -2.63
N GLU A 24 -4.11 -17.08 -3.06
CA GLU A 24 -3.78 -16.13 -4.10
C GLU A 24 -2.60 -15.37 -3.53
N LYS A 25 -1.38 -15.81 -3.87
CA LYS A 25 -0.14 -15.14 -3.47
C LYS A 25 -0.40 -13.66 -3.71
N PRO A 26 -0.21 -12.78 -2.71
CA PRO A 26 -0.49 -11.38 -2.89
C PRO A 26 0.16 -10.93 -4.19
N ALA A 27 -0.65 -10.35 -5.08
CA ALA A 27 -0.17 -9.68 -6.26
C ALA A 27 1.08 -8.87 -5.89
N ALA A 28 2.10 -8.87 -6.76
CA ALA A 28 3.23 -7.96 -6.59
C ALA A 28 2.66 -6.54 -6.44
N PHE A 29 2.75 -6.01 -5.22
CA PHE A 29 2.08 -4.80 -4.76
C PHE A 29 3.11 -3.96 -4.04
N ASP A 30 3.34 -2.78 -4.57
CA ASP A 30 4.20 -1.78 -3.97
C ASP A 30 3.61 -0.40 -4.25
N PHE A 31 4.04 0.58 -3.47
CA PHE A 31 3.57 1.95 -3.66
C PHE A 31 4.60 2.97 -3.19
N VAL A 32 4.51 4.16 -3.77
CA VAL A 32 5.11 5.37 -3.25
C VAL A 32 3.99 6.26 -2.73
N PHE A 33 4.03 6.57 -1.44
CA PHE A 33 3.07 7.45 -0.78
C PHE A 33 3.77 8.71 -0.32
N SER A 34 3.30 9.87 -0.78
CA SER A 34 3.81 11.16 -0.34
C SER A 34 2.73 12.04 0.27
N TYR A 35 3.10 12.85 1.27
CA TYR A 35 2.13 13.67 2.00
C TYR A 35 2.73 14.92 2.66
N GLY A 36 1.82 15.80 3.09
CA GLY A 36 2.12 17.02 3.82
C GLY A 36 2.38 18.21 2.88
N VAL A 37 2.96 19.28 3.41
CA VAL A 37 3.23 20.49 2.63
C VAL A 37 4.22 20.17 1.51
N ALA A 38 3.81 20.47 0.28
CA ALA A 38 4.55 20.15 -0.95
C ALA A 38 4.96 18.68 -1.08
N ASN A 39 4.24 17.75 -0.42
CA ASN A 39 4.45 16.30 -0.53
C ASN A 39 5.87 15.83 -0.19
N LYS A 40 6.54 16.49 0.76
CA LYS A 40 7.95 16.22 1.09
C LYS A 40 8.20 15.02 2.01
N ASN A 41 7.15 14.49 2.65
CA ASN A 41 7.26 13.20 3.34
C ASN A 41 6.96 12.11 2.32
N VAL A 42 7.84 11.11 2.18
CA VAL A 42 7.73 10.08 1.14
C VAL A 42 8.06 8.72 1.73
N LEU A 43 7.12 7.79 1.69
CA LEU A 43 7.35 6.36 1.88
C LEU A 43 7.47 5.72 0.51
N ASP A 44 8.57 5.03 0.24
CA ASP A 44 8.80 4.28 -1.00
C ASP A 44 8.98 2.79 -0.64
N THR A 45 7.96 1.96 -0.90
CA THR A 45 8.03 0.53 -0.58
C THR A 45 8.79 -0.29 -1.61
N LEU A 46 9.07 0.25 -2.81
CA LEU A 46 9.90 -0.40 -3.82
C LEU A 46 11.37 -0.35 -3.40
N GLN A 47 11.79 0.81 -2.91
CA GLN A 47 13.16 1.04 -2.45
C GLN A 47 13.35 0.69 -0.96
N GLY A 48 12.26 0.58 -0.20
CA GLY A 48 12.31 0.29 1.24
C GLY A 48 12.82 1.48 2.05
N THR A 49 12.48 2.71 1.63
CA THR A 49 12.98 3.95 2.25
C THR A 49 11.86 4.87 2.70
N TYR A 50 12.18 5.72 3.67
CA TYR A 50 11.32 6.83 4.07
C TYR A 50 12.10 8.14 4.12
N THR A 51 11.57 9.16 3.47
CA THR A 51 12.05 10.54 3.52
C THR A 51 11.11 11.38 4.37
N LYS A 52 11.67 12.05 5.38
CA LYS A 52 10.97 12.93 6.32
C LYS A 52 11.23 14.39 5.97
N ASP A 53 10.18 15.19 6.00
CA ASP A 53 10.29 16.63 5.95
C ASP A 53 10.71 17.20 7.32
N LEU A 54 11.85 17.88 7.35
CA LEU A 54 12.37 18.59 8.53
C LEU A 54 12.09 20.09 8.47
N VAL A 55 11.24 20.54 7.54
CA VAL A 55 10.81 21.92 7.34
C VAL A 55 12.01 22.82 7.04
N LYS A 56 12.52 23.60 8.01
CA LYS A 56 13.65 24.51 7.78
C LYS A 56 14.98 23.78 7.60
N LYS A 57 15.08 22.53 8.06
CA LYS A 57 16.29 21.69 7.95
C LYS A 57 16.32 20.83 6.68
N GLY A 58 15.40 21.05 5.73
CA GLY A 58 15.32 20.27 4.50
C GLY A 58 14.67 18.91 4.75
N THR A 59 15.24 17.84 4.19
CA THR A 59 14.73 16.47 4.33
C THR A 59 15.80 15.54 4.86
N SER A 60 15.38 14.44 5.49
CA SER A 60 16.25 13.33 5.88
C SER A 60 15.65 12.03 5.42
N THR A 61 16.47 11.10 4.95
CA THR A 61 16.02 9.78 4.46
C THR A 61 16.62 8.68 5.34
N THR A 62 15.85 7.62 5.57
CA THR A 62 16.28 6.41 6.27
C THR A 62 15.76 5.18 5.54
N GLU A 63 16.42 4.04 5.74
CA GLU A 63 15.84 2.74 5.44
C GLU A 63 14.61 2.53 6.33
N LEU A 64 13.47 2.22 5.71
CA LEU A 64 12.22 1.91 6.36
C LEU A 64 11.39 1.07 5.39
N SER A 65 11.31 -0.22 5.68
CA SER A 65 10.45 -1.15 4.95
C SER A 65 9.23 -1.50 5.78
N LEU A 66 8.08 -1.60 5.13
CA LEU A 66 6.89 -2.16 5.75
C LEU A 66 7.03 -3.67 5.86
N THR A 67 6.54 -4.25 6.96
CA THR A 67 6.33 -5.69 7.06
C THR A 67 5.25 -6.14 6.07
N GLU A 68 5.26 -7.42 5.71
CA GLU A 68 4.23 -8.01 4.85
C GLU A 68 2.81 -7.80 5.43
N ASN A 69 2.65 -7.87 6.76
CA ASN A 69 1.36 -7.64 7.40
C ASN A 69 0.87 -6.19 7.24
N GLU A 70 1.75 -5.20 7.45
CA GLU A 70 1.44 -3.78 7.26
C GLU A 70 1.12 -3.48 5.79
N LYS A 71 1.91 -4.03 4.87
CA LYS A 71 1.67 -3.91 3.42
C LYS A 71 0.32 -4.51 3.03
N ASN A 72 -0.04 -5.68 3.56
CA ASN A 72 -1.34 -6.32 3.35
C ASN A 72 -2.51 -5.54 3.97
N GLN A 73 -2.32 -4.93 5.14
CA GLN A 73 -3.31 -4.06 5.78
C GLN A 73 -3.62 -2.86 4.88
N VAL A 74 -2.58 -2.19 4.38
CA VAL A 74 -2.72 -1.07 3.44
C VAL A 74 -3.43 -1.50 2.17
N HIS A 75 -3.00 -2.58 1.53
CA HIS A 75 -3.63 -3.11 0.32
C HIS A 75 -5.11 -3.45 0.53
N THR A 76 -5.45 -4.02 1.69
CA THR A 76 -6.84 -4.35 2.05
C THR A 76 -7.69 -3.10 2.18
N LEU A 77 -7.19 -2.05 2.85
CA LEU A 77 -7.88 -0.76 2.95
C LEU A 77 -8.07 -0.11 1.58
N MET A 78 -7.07 -0.17 0.69
CA MET A 78 -7.19 0.34 -0.68
C MET A 78 -8.33 -0.33 -1.44
N LYS A 79 -8.46 -1.66 -1.33
CA LYS A 79 -9.58 -2.42 -1.92
C LYS A 79 -10.92 -2.02 -1.30
N GLU A 80 -10.97 -1.93 0.03
CA GLU A 80 -12.19 -1.63 0.79
C GLU A 80 -12.79 -0.27 0.42
N ILE A 81 -11.95 0.75 0.24
CA ILE A 81 -12.40 2.11 -0.15
C ILE A 81 -12.60 2.26 -1.66
N GLY A 82 -12.35 1.21 -2.45
CA GLY A 82 -12.43 1.24 -3.90
C GLY A 82 -11.39 2.17 -4.55
N LEU A 83 -10.21 2.32 -3.93
CA LEU A 83 -9.19 3.30 -4.33
C LEU A 83 -8.79 3.15 -5.81
N PHE A 84 -8.73 1.92 -6.32
CA PHE A 84 -8.38 1.64 -7.71
C PHE A 84 -9.36 2.23 -8.74
N GLY A 85 -10.58 2.58 -8.32
CA GLY A 85 -11.56 3.27 -9.15
C GLY A 85 -11.53 4.80 -9.03
N TYR A 86 -10.63 5.38 -8.23
CA TYR A 86 -10.56 6.83 -8.04
C TYR A 86 -10.01 7.50 -9.31
N PRO A 87 -10.42 8.76 -9.58
CA PRO A 87 -9.77 9.55 -10.62
C PRO A 87 -8.31 9.85 -10.23
N ASN A 88 -7.49 10.16 -11.24
CA ASN A 88 -6.09 10.50 -11.01
C ASN A 88 -5.91 11.79 -10.21
N GLU A 89 -6.90 12.68 -10.23
CA GLU A 89 -6.90 13.91 -9.42
C GLU A 89 -8.18 13.98 -8.59
N VAL A 90 -8.03 14.26 -7.30
CA VAL A 90 -9.13 14.49 -6.36
C VAL A 90 -8.95 15.86 -5.72
N GLU A 91 -9.97 16.70 -5.82
CA GLU A 91 -9.95 18.04 -5.23
C GLU A 91 -10.36 17.99 -3.75
N GLY A 92 -9.47 18.48 -2.91
CA GLY A 92 -9.65 18.69 -1.47
C GLY A 92 -10.12 20.09 -1.12
N MET A 93 -10.07 20.42 0.16
CA MET A 93 -10.27 21.78 0.63
C MET A 93 -8.99 22.59 0.44
N ASN A 94 -9.11 23.78 -0.14
CA ASN A 94 -7.99 24.69 -0.33
C ASN A 94 -7.73 25.52 0.93
N ILE A 95 -6.98 24.95 1.87
CA ILE A 95 -6.53 25.59 3.12
C ILE A 95 -5.03 25.84 3.02
N LYS A 96 -4.55 27.01 3.45
CA LYS A 96 -3.12 27.36 3.44
C LYS A 96 -2.47 27.13 4.81
N PRO A 97 -1.21 26.65 4.87
CA PRO A 97 -0.44 26.09 3.76
C PRO A 97 -1.11 24.80 3.24
N SER A 98 -1.14 24.64 1.91
CA SER A 98 -1.82 23.47 1.33
C SER A 98 -0.96 22.23 1.53
N SER A 99 -1.49 21.28 2.28
CA SER A 99 -1.01 19.90 2.23
C SER A 99 -1.58 19.21 1.00
N GLY A 100 -0.91 18.17 0.52
CA GLY A 100 -1.43 17.26 -0.47
C GLY A 100 -1.07 15.83 -0.11
N TYR A 101 -1.58 14.91 -0.94
CA TYR A 101 -1.21 13.51 -0.89
C TYR A 101 -0.99 13.01 -2.31
N THR A 102 0.03 12.18 -2.52
CA THR A 102 0.14 11.40 -3.75
C THR A 102 0.26 9.93 -3.43
N PHE A 103 -0.38 9.11 -4.25
CA PHE A 103 -0.18 7.67 -4.29
C PHE A 103 0.22 7.29 -5.70
N GLN A 104 1.38 6.67 -5.82
CA GLN A 104 1.77 5.92 -7.00
C GLN A 104 1.74 4.43 -6.61
N ILE A 105 0.85 3.67 -7.24
CA ILE A 105 0.57 2.27 -6.87
C ILE A 105 1.02 1.38 -8.02
N PHE A 106 1.83 0.38 -7.68
CA PHE A 106 2.31 -0.65 -8.60
C PHE A 106 1.63 -1.96 -8.24
N LEU A 107 0.71 -2.42 -9.09
CA LEU A 107 -0.07 -3.64 -8.86
C LEU A 107 -0.10 -4.48 -10.13
N ASN A 108 0.42 -5.71 -10.08
CA ASN A 108 0.41 -6.65 -11.22
C ASN A 108 1.00 -6.04 -12.51
N GLY A 109 2.08 -5.27 -12.39
CA GLY A 109 2.74 -4.62 -13.51
C GLY A 109 2.00 -3.41 -14.09
N LYS A 110 0.91 -2.97 -13.45
CA LYS A 110 0.21 -1.72 -13.78
C LYS A 110 0.55 -0.65 -12.76
N GLU A 111 0.60 0.58 -13.23
CA GLU A 111 0.80 1.77 -12.41
C GLU A 111 -0.49 2.59 -12.37
N GLN A 112 -0.87 3.06 -11.18
CA GLN A 112 -1.95 4.02 -10.97
C GLN A 112 -1.46 5.16 -10.11
N ASN A 113 -1.77 6.39 -10.53
CA ASN A 113 -1.40 7.61 -9.84
C ASN A 113 -2.65 8.34 -9.34
N ILE A 114 -2.67 8.70 -8.07
CA ILE A 114 -3.74 9.49 -7.44
C ILE A 114 -3.09 10.69 -6.77
N HIS A 115 -3.55 11.89 -7.14
CA HIS A 115 -3.12 13.14 -6.58
C HIS A 115 -4.30 13.80 -5.85
N TRP A 116 -4.18 13.91 -4.53
CA TRP A 116 -5.16 14.56 -3.67
C TRP A 116 -4.70 15.99 -3.36
N LYS A 117 -5.43 16.99 -3.85
CA LYS A 117 -5.06 18.40 -3.73
C LYS A 117 -5.76 19.07 -2.56
N GLY A 118 -5.06 19.30 -1.47
CA GLY A 118 -5.62 19.99 -0.30
C GLY A 118 -6.13 19.04 0.78
N GLU A 119 -6.88 19.60 1.71
CA GLU A 119 -7.30 18.92 2.94
C GLU A 119 -8.61 18.12 2.77
N PHE A 120 -8.92 17.28 3.76
CA PHE A 120 -10.11 16.42 3.76
C PHE A 120 -11.36 17.14 4.24
N ASN A 121 -12.52 16.84 3.64
CA ASN A 121 -13.83 17.32 4.08
C ASN A 121 -14.67 16.15 4.65
N GLU A 122 -15.94 16.42 4.96
CA GLU A 122 -16.86 15.45 5.57
C GLU A 122 -17.62 14.57 4.58
N THR A 123 -17.23 14.52 3.31
CA THR A 123 -17.80 13.54 2.39
C THR A 123 -17.25 12.15 2.68
N LYS A 124 -18.00 11.12 2.29
CA LYS A 124 -17.60 9.71 2.50
C LYS A 124 -16.21 9.42 1.92
N THR A 125 -15.98 9.80 0.65
CA THR A 125 -14.71 9.61 -0.05
C THR A 125 -13.54 10.25 0.69
N HIS A 126 -13.69 11.48 1.19
CA HIS A 126 -12.62 12.18 1.91
C HIS A 126 -12.31 11.48 3.24
N ARG A 127 -13.33 11.04 3.99
CA ARG A 127 -13.10 10.30 5.25
C ARG A 127 -12.44 8.95 5.01
N GLU A 128 -12.84 8.23 3.97
CA GLU A 128 -12.28 6.92 3.63
C GLU A 128 -10.83 7.02 3.18
N PHE A 129 -10.50 7.99 2.34
CA PHE A 129 -9.13 8.24 1.94
C PHE A 129 -8.29 8.76 3.10
N LYS A 130 -8.84 9.65 3.95
CA LYS A 130 -8.20 10.07 5.20
C LYS A 130 -7.82 8.87 6.07
N ARG A 131 -8.75 7.93 6.28
CA ARG A 131 -8.51 6.69 7.05
C ARG A 131 -7.31 5.90 6.49
N LEU A 132 -7.22 5.76 5.17
CA LEU A 132 -6.08 5.11 4.52
C LEU A 132 -4.77 5.87 4.81
N THR A 133 -4.75 7.18 4.60
CA THR A 133 -3.54 8.00 4.82
C THR A 133 -3.10 8.01 6.28
N ASP A 134 -4.04 8.15 7.23
CA ASP A 134 -3.76 8.12 8.67
C ASP A 134 -3.15 6.77 9.06
N THR A 135 -3.69 5.66 8.53
CA THR A 135 -3.18 4.31 8.80
C THR A 135 -1.72 4.18 8.36
N ILE A 136 -1.37 4.64 7.15
CA ILE A 136 0.02 4.56 6.66
C ILE A 136 0.94 5.46 7.48
N ILE A 137 0.50 6.67 7.82
CA ILE A 137 1.27 7.60 8.64
C ILE A 137 1.51 7.03 10.04
N GLU A 138 0.53 6.35 10.62
CA GLU A 138 0.67 5.67 11.90
C GLU A 138 1.68 4.52 11.84
N ILE A 139 1.60 3.67 10.81
CA ILE A 139 2.59 2.60 10.55
C ILE A 139 4.00 3.20 10.48
N ILE A 140 4.19 4.27 9.70
CA ILE A 140 5.48 4.97 9.59
C ILE A 140 5.95 5.48 10.96
N ARG A 141 5.07 6.14 11.73
CA ARG A 141 5.42 6.74 13.02
C ARG A 141 5.74 5.72 14.12
N ASN A 142 5.19 4.51 14.02
CA ASN A 142 5.45 3.41 14.94
C ASN A 142 6.74 2.65 14.61
N ASN A 143 7.33 2.88 13.43
CA ASN A 143 8.59 2.26 13.05
C ASN A 143 9.80 2.87 13.80
N GLU A 144 10.69 2.02 14.31
CA GLU A 144 11.88 2.46 15.07
C GLU A 144 12.82 3.36 14.25
N ALA A 145 12.98 3.09 12.95
CA ALA A 145 13.83 3.90 12.08
C ALA A 145 13.30 5.32 11.95
N TYR A 146 11.97 5.49 11.84
CA TYR A 146 11.33 6.81 11.86
C TYR A 146 11.54 7.54 13.19
N GLN A 147 11.39 6.82 14.31
CA GLN A 147 11.52 7.39 15.65
C GLN A 147 12.95 7.86 15.95
N ALA A 148 13.95 7.20 15.35
CA ALA A 148 15.35 7.60 15.43
C ALA A 148 15.70 8.84 14.57
N MET A 149 14.84 9.23 13.63
CA MET A 149 15.10 10.38 12.76
C MET A 149 15.08 11.71 13.54
N PRO A 150 15.79 12.75 13.05
CA PRO A 150 15.72 14.08 13.62
C PRO A 150 14.28 14.61 13.76
N LYS A 151 14.07 15.44 14.79
CA LYS A 151 12.83 16.21 14.92
C LYS A 151 12.79 17.31 13.86
N SER A 152 11.62 17.51 13.26
CA SER A 152 11.38 18.65 12.37
C SER A 152 11.54 19.96 13.15
N ASP A 153 11.99 21.01 12.47
CA ASP A 153 12.29 22.30 13.08
C ASP A 153 11.66 23.45 12.28
N GLY A 154 10.81 24.22 12.95
CA GLY A 154 10.04 25.30 12.36
C GLY A 154 8.64 24.88 11.86
N TYR A 155 7.99 25.83 11.20
CA TYR A 155 6.65 25.73 10.63
C TYR A 155 6.64 26.33 9.23
N TYR A 156 5.63 25.98 8.43
CA TYR A 156 5.36 26.63 7.16
C TYR A 156 4.59 27.93 7.38
N GLU A 157 4.95 28.96 6.61
CA GLU A 157 4.29 30.29 6.58
C GLU A 157 3.11 30.32 5.60
#